data_AF-A0A355GHW1-F1
#
_entry.id   AF-A0A355GHW1-F1
#
_cell.length_a   1.000
_cell.length_b   1.000
_cell.length_c   1.000
_cell.angle_alpha   90.00
_cell.angle_beta   90.00
_cell.angle_gamma   90.00
#
_symmetry.space_group_name_H-M   'P 1'
#
loop_
_entity.id
_entity.type
_entity.pdbx_description
1 polymer ?
#
loop_
_entity_poly.entity_id
_entity_poly.type
_entity_poly.pdbx_seq_one_letter_code
_entity_poly.pdbx_strand_id
1 'polypeptide(L)'
;MAIIFDLYIECTTSEELAEIKSHFSNLTLELQTGKITHWEFASDQDLQASEGVHACSLSSPQLSDWAVQTVSDAIECTEAGIRLYQHLHQGPDFQFARVAWEASLIEVNSLEDFLDYYSCGKSEECRLSIQCVFTEALFEKLGKPKFCKAFRPGYVWTGYRGEEYRPLWSNDQKELNDLYREYFPQTDYL
;
A
#
# COMPACT_ATOMS: atom_id res chain seq x y z
N MET A 1 10.99 0.25 15.92
CA MET A 1 9.59 0.13 15.50
C MET A 1 9.63 -0.44 14.10
N ALA A 2 8.90 -1.50 13.81
CA ALA A 2 8.90 -2.11 12.48
C ALA A 2 8.10 -1.23 11.52
N ILE A 3 8.61 -1.02 10.30
CA ILE A 3 7.87 -0.45 9.18
C ILE A 3 7.35 -1.63 8.38
N ILE A 4 6.03 -1.82 8.34
CA ILE A 4 5.41 -3.04 7.81
C ILE A 4 4.97 -2.80 6.38
N PHE A 5 5.28 -3.73 5.48
CA PHE A 5 4.66 -3.79 4.16
C PHE A 5 3.38 -4.60 4.25
N ASP A 6 2.24 -3.97 3.98
CA ASP A 6 0.93 -4.58 4.19
C ASP A 6 -0.08 -4.25 3.09
N LEU A 7 -1.07 -5.15 2.98
CA LEU A 7 -2.33 -4.91 2.30
C LEU A 7 -3.36 -4.53 3.36
N TYR A 8 -3.83 -3.29 3.31
CA TYR A 8 -4.93 -2.81 4.14
C TYR A 8 -6.22 -2.78 3.32
N ILE A 9 -7.33 -3.24 3.91
CA ILE A 9 -8.65 -3.33 3.29
C ILE A 9 -9.70 -2.83 4.28
N GLU A 10 -10.59 -1.96 3.81
CA GLU A 10 -11.81 -1.53 4.49
C GLU A 10 -13.04 -2.03 3.74
N CYS A 11 -14.09 -2.36 4.49
CA CYS A 11 -15.38 -2.82 3.97
C CYS A 11 -16.54 -2.25 4.80
N THR A 12 -17.77 -2.46 4.34
CA THR A 12 -18.96 -1.84 4.91
C THR A 12 -19.55 -2.67 6.05
N THR A 13 -19.36 -3.99 6.03
CA THR A 13 -20.01 -4.91 6.98
C THR A 13 -19.04 -5.93 7.57
N SER A 14 -19.40 -6.49 8.73
CA SER A 14 -18.66 -7.58 9.37
C SER A 14 -18.63 -8.87 8.53
N GLU A 15 -19.67 -9.09 7.74
CA GLU A 15 -19.83 -10.23 6.84
C GLU A 15 -18.84 -10.13 5.67
N GLU A 16 -18.76 -8.97 5.01
CA GLU A 16 -17.74 -8.69 3.99
C GLU A 16 -16.33 -8.88 4.57
N LEU A 17 -16.09 -8.40 5.78
CA LEU A 17 -14.80 -8.57 6.45
C LEU A 17 -14.46 -10.05 6.66
N ALA A 18 -15.43 -10.87 7.06
CA ALA A 18 -15.23 -12.31 7.23
C ALA A 18 -14.95 -13.00 5.89
N GLU A 19 -15.64 -12.62 4.81
CA GLU A 19 -15.36 -13.12 3.47
C GLU A 19 -13.96 -12.74 2.99
N ILE A 20 -13.55 -11.49 3.19
CA ILE A 20 -12.19 -11.01 2.88
C ILE A 20 -11.16 -11.83 3.67
N LYS A 21 -11.37 -11.97 4.99
CA LYS A 21 -10.47 -12.77 5.85
C LYS A 21 -10.37 -14.22 5.37
N SER A 22 -11.48 -14.82 4.93
CA SER A 22 -11.49 -16.16 4.35
C SER A 22 -10.76 -16.24 3.01
N HIS A 23 -10.93 -15.25 2.13
CA HIS A 23 -10.33 -15.23 0.79
C HIS A 23 -8.79 -15.21 0.83
N PHE A 24 -8.23 -14.44 1.76
CA PHE A 24 -6.79 -14.33 1.96
C PHE A 24 -6.24 -15.35 2.99
N SER A 25 -7.09 -16.22 3.55
CA SER A 25 -6.66 -17.20 4.54
C SER A 25 -5.59 -18.14 3.99
N ASN A 26 -4.52 -18.34 4.75
CA ASN A 26 -3.38 -19.19 4.37
C ASN A 26 -2.68 -18.76 3.06
N LEU A 27 -2.84 -17.49 2.64
CA LEU A 27 -2.18 -17.00 1.45
C LEU A 27 -0.66 -17.17 1.57
N THR A 28 -0.10 -17.88 0.60
CA THR A 28 1.34 -18.07 0.46
C THR A 28 1.73 -17.67 -0.95
N LEU A 29 2.78 -16.86 -1.08
CA LEU A 29 3.34 -16.46 -2.37
C LEU A 29 4.79 -16.92 -2.46
N GLU A 30 5.14 -17.58 -3.57
CA GLU A 30 6.52 -17.80 -3.97
C GLU A 30 6.94 -16.68 -4.92
N LEU A 31 7.88 -15.84 -4.47
CA LEU A 31 8.40 -14.70 -5.21
C LEU A 31 9.49 -15.14 -6.20
N GLN A 32 9.78 -14.31 -7.20
CA GLN A 32 10.82 -14.54 -8.20
C GLN A 32 12.23 -14.68 -7.59
N THR A 33 12.45 -14.12 -6.41
CA THR A 33 13.70 -14.31 -5.65
C THR A 33 13.83 -15.72 -5.03
N GLY A 34 12.79 -16.55 -5.13
CA GLY A 34 12.69 -17.86 -4.47
C GLY A 34 12.24 -17.77 -3.01
N LYS A 35 12.00 -16.56 -2.49
CA LYS A 35 11.45 -16.35 -1.15
C LYS A 35 9.98 -16.77 -1.11
N ILE A 36 9.61 -17.53 -0.08
CA ILE A 36 8.22 -17.89 0.22
C ILE A 36 7.71 -16.97 1.33
N THR A 37 6.65 -16.23 1.05
CA THR A 37 5.99 -15.35 2.01
C THR A 37 4.68 -15.96 2.48
N HIS A 38 4.48 -16.01 3.79
CA HIS A 38 3.22 -16.36 4.43
C HIS A 38 2.56 -15.09 4.91
N TRP A 39 1.29 -14.92 4.58
CA TRP A 39 0.54 -13.71 4.86
C TRP A 39 -0.39 -13.93 6.04
N GLU A 40 -0.29 -13.03 7.02
CA GLU A 40 -0.97 -13.12 8.29
C GLU A 40 -1.74 -11.82 8.54
N PHE A 41 -2.93 -11.97 9.11
CA PHE A 41 -3.71 -10.81 9.52
C PHE A 41 -3.11 -10.19 10.78
N ALA A 42 -2.99 -8.87 10.77
CA ALA A 42 -2.73 -8.12 11.99
C ALA A 42 -3.82 -8.44 13.03
N SER A 43 -3.45 -8.45 14.31
CA SER A 43 -4.46 -8.56 15.36
C SER A 43 -5.36 -7.33 15.34
N ASP A 44 -6.63 -7.48 15.74
CA ASP A 44 -7.55 -6.34 15.80
C ASP A 44 -7.07 -5.26 16.79
N GLN A 45 -6.13 -5.57 17.71
CA GLN A 45 -5.50 -4.60 18.62
C GLN A 45 -4.38 -3.79 17.96
N ASP A 46 -3.70 -4.38 16.97
CA ASP A 46 -2.63 -3.73 16.23
C ASP A 46 -3.20 -2.85 15.10
N LEU A 47 -4.40 -3.20 14.62
CA LEU A 47 -5.14 -2.41 13.64
C LEU A 47 -5.66 -1.11 14.28
N GLN A 48 -5.06 0.02 13.90
CA GLN A 48 -5.48 1.35 14.35
C GLN A 48 -6.70 1.87 13.57
N ALA A 49 -7.71 1.03 13.36
CA ALA A 49 -8.91 1.40 12.62
C ALA A 49 -9.81 2.34 13.44
N SER A 50 -10.35 3.38 12.80
CA SER A 50 -11.35 4.27 13.39
C SER A 50 -12.59 3.51 13.88
N GLU A 51 -13.25 4.05 14.91
CA GLU A 51 -14.46 3.43 15.49
C GLU A 51 -15.55 3.27 14.41
N GLY A 52 -16.11 2.06 14.31
CA GLY A 52 -17.15 1.73 13.33
C GLY A 52 -16.64 1.37 11.93
N VAL A 53 -15.31 1.34 11.71
CA VAL A 53 -14.72 0.85 10.46
C VAL A 53 -14.50 -0.66 10.53
N HIS A 54 -14.96 -1.39 9.51
CA HIS A 54 -14.66 -2.81 9.35
C HIS A 54 -13.43 -2.96 8.46
N ALA A 55 -12.29 -3.30 9.05
CA ALA A 55 -11.03 -3.36 8.32
C ALA A 55 -10.17 -4.56 8.71
N CYS A 56 -9.22 -4.88 7.86
CA CYS A 56 -8.11 -5.77 8.17
C CYS A 56 -6.83 -5.31 7.47
N SER A 57 -5.68 -5.62 8.08
CA SER A 57 -4.36 -5.52 7.45
C SER A 57 -3.75 -6.91 7.36
N LEU A 58 -3.12 -7.20 6.22
CA LEU A 58 -2.44 -8.45 5.93
C LEU A 58 -0.97 -8.14 5.62
N SER A 59 -0.06 -8.77 6.34
CA SER A 59 1.39 -8.56 6.17
C SER A 59 2.13 -9.89 6.17
N SER A 60 3.42 -9.88 5.82
CA SER A 60 4.26 -11.08 5.85
C SER A 60 5.55 -10.81 6.61
N PRO A 61 5.86 -11.59 7.68
CA PRO A 61 7.11 -11.42 8.43
C PRO A 61 8.36 -11.89 7.64
N GLN A 62 8.18 -12.46 6.44
CA GLN A 62 9.30 -12.82 5.55
C GLN A 62 9.75 -11.65 4.67
N LEU A 63 8.98 -10.58 4.58
CA LEU A 63 9.39 -9.33 3.94
C LEU A 63 10.18 -8.46 4.92
N SER A 64 10.85 -7.42 4.41
CA SER A 64 11.59 -6.47 5.25
C SER A 64 10.65 -5.76 6.24
N ASP A 65 11.16 -5.48 7.44
CA ASP A 65 10.50 -4.70 8.50
C ASP A 65 11.10 -3.29 8.65
N TRP A 66 11.90 -2.83 7.68
CA TRP A 66 12.60 -1.53 7.69
C TRP A 66 12.48 -0.80 6.34
N ALA A 67 11.32 -0.92 5.69
CA ALA A 67 11.13 -0.42 4.32
C ALA A 67 12.13 -1.02 3.32
N VAL A 68 12.38 -0.31 2.22
CA VAL A 68 13.33 -0.75 1.18
C VAL A 68 14.77 -0.41 1.58
N GLN A 69 15.52 -1.42 2.02
CA GLN A 69 16.95 -1.28 2.37
C GLN A 69 17.88 -1.82 1.29
N THR A 70 17.39 -2.76 0.49
CA THR A 70 18.14 -3.44 -0.57
C THR A 70 17.35 -3.45 -1.87
N VAL A 71 18.03 -3.74 -2.98
CA VAL A 71 17.36 -3.99 -4.27
C VAL A 71 16.39 -5.18 -4.15
N SER A 72 16.75 -6.19 -3.36
CA SER A 72 15.89 -7.37 -3.13
C SER A 72 14.57 -6.96 -2.46
N ASP A 73 14.61 -6.07 -1.46
CA ASP A 73 13.39 -5.61 -0.77
C ASP A 73 12.45 -4.91 -1.75
N ALA A 74 12.98 -4.06 -2.64
CA ALA A 74 12.19 -3.37 -3.66
C ALA A 74 11.52 -4.36 -4.61
N ILE A 75 12.27 -5.35 -5.09
CA ILE A 75 11.77 -6.38 -6.02
C ILE A 75 10.68 -7.22 -5.32
N GLU A 76 10.98 -7.73 -4.13
CA GLU A 76 10.09 -8.63 -3.39
C GLU A 76 8.78 -7.94 -2.98
N CYS A 77 8.85 -6.73 -2.45
CA CYS A 77 7.66 -5.97 -2.05
C CYS A 77 6.85 -5.53 -3.28
N THR A 78 7.52 -5.13 -4.38
CA THR A 78 6.82 -4.81 -5.64
C THR A 78 6.07 -6.02 -6.18
N GLU A 79 6.72 -7.18 -6.24
CA GLU A 79 6.08 -8.40 -6.72
C GLU A 79 4.93 -8.83 -5.80
N ALA A 80 5.17 -8.82 -4.49
CA ALA A 80 4.15 -9.08 -3.48
C ALA A 80 2.93 -8.18 -3.69
N GLY A 81 3.12 -6.87 -3.83
CA GLY A 81 2.03 -5.92 -4.02
C GLY A 81 1.25 -6.13 -5.32
N ILE A 82 1.93 -6.46 -6.42
CA ILE A 82 1.27 -6.84 -7.68
C ILE A 82 0.37 -8.05 -7.46
N ARG A 83 0.88 -9.11 -6.82
CA ARG A 83 0.14 -10.35 -6.58
C ARG A 83 -1.01 -10.14 -5.59
N LEU A 84 -0.82 -9.33 -4.55
CA LEU A 84 -1.89 -8.94 -3.62
C LEU A 84 -3.04 -8.23 -4.34
N TYR A 85 -2.74 -7.25 -5.20
CA TYR A 85 -3.77 -6.60 -6.02
C TYR A 85 -4.44 -7.59 -7.00
N GLN A 86 -3.70 -8.55 -7.57
CA GLN A 86 -4.28 -9.60 -8.39
C GLN A 86 -5.28 -10.47 -7.59
N HIS A 87 -4.93 -10.87 -6.36
CA HIS A 87 -5.82 -11.61 -5.47
C HIS A 87 -7.06 -10.78 -5.09
N LEU A 88 -6.86 -9.49 -4.79
CA LEU A 88 -7.94 -8.56 -4.46
C LEU A 88 -8.91 -8.37 -5.63
N HIS A 89 -8.39 -8.28 -6.86
CA HIS A 89 -9.20 -8.16 -8.08
C HIS A 89 -10.22 -9.31 -8.21
N GLN A 90 -9.84 -10.52 -7.77
CA GLN A 90 -10.68 -11.71 -7.80
C GLN A 90 -11.44 -11.98 -6.49
N GLY A 91 -11.29 -11.11 -5.49
CA GLY A 91 -11.79 -11.32 -4.13
C GLY A 91 -13.23 -10.88 -3.89
N PRO A 92 -13.68 -10.94 -2.63
CA PRO A 92 -14.97 -10.42 -2.17
C PRO A 92 -15.08 -8.90 -2.36
N ASP A 93 -16.27 -8.36 -2.12
CA ASP A 93 -16.48 -6.91 -2.15
C ASP A 93 -15.81 -6.20 -0.96
N PHE A 94 -15.37 -4.96 -1.22
CA PHE A 94 -14.70 -4.10 -0.26
C PHE A 94 -14.99 -2.63 -0.60
N GLN A 95 -14.66 -1.71 0.29
CA GLN A 95 -14.84 -0.29 0.07
C GLN A 95 -13.55 0.37 -0.44
N PHE A 96 -12.41 0.03 0.17
CA PHE A 96 -11.11 0.59 -0.13
C PHE A 96 -10.00 -0.42 0.18
N ALA A 97 -8.91 -0.35 -0.58
CA ALA A 97 -7.73 -1.15 -0.33
C ALA A 97 -6.45 -0.47 -0.80
N ARG A 98 -5.36 -0.68 -0.06
CA ARG A 98 -4.04 -0.15 -0.36
C ARG A 98 -2.98 -1.19 -0.04
N VAL A 99 -2.00 -1.33 -0.94
CA VAL A 99 -0.75 -2.02 -0.66
C VAL A 99 0.36 -1.00 -0.62
N ALA A 100 1.09 -0.93 0.50
CA ALA A 100 2.21 -0.03 0.69
C ALA A 100 2.98 -0.41 1.96
N TRP A 101 4.11 0.27 2.19
CA TRP A 101 4.61 0.44 3.54
C TRP A 101 3.61 1.26 4.36
N GLU A 102 3.21 0.70 5.49
CA GLU A 102 2.26 1.28 6.43
C GLU A 102 0.95 1.68 5.72
N ALA A 103 0.41 0.73 4.94
CA ALA A 103 -0.86 0.89 4.25
C ALA A 103 -1.99 1.22 5.22
N SER A 104 -2.00 0.57 6.39
CA SER A 104 -3.00 0.75 7.46
C SER A 104 -3.02 2.12 8.12
N LEU A 105 -2.08 3.02 7.82
CA LEU A 105 -2.10 4.41 8.35
C LEU A 105 -2.99 5.35 7.52
N ILE A 106 -3.51 4.90 6.38
CA ILE A 106 -4.40 5.70 5.52
C ILE A 106 -5.74 4.98 5.41
N GLU A 107 -6.79 5.63 5.91
CA GLU A 107 -8.16 5.14 5.89
C GLU A 107 -9.01 5.83 4.81
N VAL A 108 -10.18 5.27 4.50
CA VAL A 108 -11.19 5.87 3.61
C VAL A 108 -11.51 7.30 4.02
N ASN A 109 -11.62 7.55 5.33
CA ASN A 109 -12.03 8.85 5.86
C ASN A 109 -10.96 9.93 5.70
N SER A 110 -9.69 9.57 5.50
CA SER A 110 -8.60 10.52 5.26
C SER A 110 -8.24 10.67 3.77
N LEU A 111 -8.95 10.00 2.86
CA LEU A 111 -8.65 10.08 1.41
C LEU A 111 -8.71 11.50 0.84
N GLU A 112 -9.54 12.37 1.40
CA GLU A 112 -9.64 13.78 0.97
C GLU A 112 -8.32 14.54 1.21
N ASP A 113 -7.55 14.17 2.23
CA ASP A 113 -6.26 14.78 2.56
C ASP A 113 -5.16 14.45 1.52
N PHE A 114 -5.39 13.41 0.71
CA PHE A 114 -4.48 12.96 -0.35
C PHE A 114 -4.88 13.45 -1.74
N LEU A 115 -5.86 14.37 -1.83
CA LEU A 115 -6.23 15.02 -3.08
C LEU A 115 -5.28 16.19 -3.39
N ASP A 116 -4.48 16.02 -4.45
CA ASP A 116 -3.70 17.10 -5.04
C ASP A 116 -4.55 17.86 -6.05
N TYR A 117 -4.82 19.14 -5.78
CA TYR A 117 -5.48 20.04 -6.72
C TYR A 117 -4.47 20.77 -7.58
N TYR A 118 -4.74 20.84 -8.88
CA TYR A 118 -3.90 21.55 -9.84
C TYR A 118 -4.73 22.19 -10.94
N SER A 119 -4.23 23.33 -11.44
CA SER A 119 -4.88 24.05 -12.53
C SER A 119 -4.49 23.46 -13.88
N CYS A 120 -5.48 22.98 -14.62
CA CYS A 120 -5.33 22.52 -16.00
C CYS A 120 -6.10 23.47 -16.94
N GLY A 121 -5.44 24.54 -17.40
CA GLY A 121 -6.07 25.57 -18.20
C GLY A 121 -7.08 26.41 -17.42
N LYS A 122 -8.38 26.26 -17.72
CA LYS A 122 -9.48 26.99 -17.05
C LYS A 122 -10.26 26.15 -16.03
N SER A 123 -9.88 24.88 -15.85
CA SER A 123 -10.50 23.98 -14.88
C SER A 123 -9.51 23.62 -13.76
N GLU A 124 -10.03 23.55 -12.55
CA GLU A 124 -9.36 22.92 -11.43
C GLU A 124 -9.58 21.41 -11.53
N GLU A 125 -8.50 20.63 -11.50
CA GLU A 125 -8.54 19.17 -11.53
C GLU A 125 -7.88 18.64 -10.26
N CYS A 126 -8.33 17.48 -9.78
CA CYS A 126 -7.71 16.79 -8.66
C CYS A 126 -7.15 15.44 -9.09
N ARG A 127 -6.19 14.92 -8.33
CA ARG A 127 -5.70 13.54 -8.42
C ARG A 127 -5.43 13.03 -7.00
N LEU A 128 -5.50 11.72 -6.81
CA LEU A 128 -4.98 11.12 -5.58
C LEU A 128 -3.47 10.97 -5.67
N SER A 129 -2.75 11.41 -4.63
CA SER A 129 -1.29 11.27 -4.52
C SER A 129 -0.86 9.87 -4.06
N ILE A 130 -1.82 9.00 -3.70
CA ILE A 130 -1.59 7.64 -3.21
C ILE A 130 -2.03 6.57 -4.21
N GLN A 131 -1.47 5.37 -4.04
CA GLN A 131 -1.77 4.18 -4.83
C GLN A 131 -2.80 3.34 -4.07
N CYS A 132 -4.02 3.21 -4.60
CA CYS A 132 -5.12 2.52 -3.93
C CYS A 132 -6.24 2.11 -4.90
N VAL A 133 -7.06 1.17 -4.46
CA VAL A 133 -8.30 0.74 -5.11
C VAL A 133 -9.47 1.14 -4.22
N PHE A 134 -10.55 1.63 -4.81
CA PHE A 134 -11.75 2.02 -4.07
C PHE A 134 -12.99 1.94 -4.96
N THR A 135 -14.17 1.96 -4.34
CA THR A 135 -15.44 1.86 -5.04
C THR A 135 -15.71 3.06 -5.94
N GLU A 136 -16.52 2.87 -6.98
CA GLU A 136 -17.05 3.95 -7.82
C GLU A 136 -17.85 4.98 -6.99
N ALA A 137 -18.53 4.55 -5.92
CA ALA A 137 -19.22 5.46 -5.02
C ALA A 137 -18.25 6.44 -4.33
N LEU A 138 -17.10 5.95 -3.85
CA LEU A 138 -16.04 6.80 -3.31
C LEU A 138 -15.42 7.70 -4.39
N PHE A 139 -15.25 7.18 -5.60
CA PHE A 139 -14.76 7.97 -6.74
C PHE A 139 -15.64 9.18 -7.05
N GLU A 140 -16.96 8.99 -7.06
CA GLU A 140 -17.91 10.09 -7.23
C GLU A 140 -17.85 11.07 -6.06
N LYS A 141 -17.77 10.57 -4.82
CA LYS A 141 -17.66 11.41 -3.60
C LYS A 141 -16.41 12.28 -3.61
N LEU A 142 -15.27 11.73 -4.07
CA LEU A 142 -13.98 12.43 -4.15
C LEU A 142 -13.87 13.40 -5.35
N GLY A 143 -14.96 13.62 -6.10
CA GLY A 143 -14.95 14.54 -7.25
C GLY A 143 -14.28 13.99 -8.50
N LYS A 144 -14.23 12.66 -8.66
CA LYS A 144 -13.68 11.95 -9.83
C LYS A 144 -12.20 12.31 -10.10
N PRO A 145 -11.28 11.99 -9.17
CA PRO A 145 -9.85 12.27 -9.34
C PRO A 145 -9.29 11.70 -10.66
N LYS A 146 -8.36 12.43 -11.27
CA LYS A 146 -7.72 12.03 -12.52
C LYS A 146 -6.80 10.83 -12.32
N PHE A 147 -6.49 10.19 -13.45
CA PHE A 147 -5.58 9.03 -13.55
C PHE A 147 -6.06 7.75 -12.86
N CYS A 148 -7.34 7.70 -12.46
CA CYS A 148 -8.00 6.46 -12.07
C CYS A 148 -8.35 5.62 -13.30
N LYS A 149 -8.18 4.31 -13.18
CA LYS A 149 -8.52 3.29 -14.19
C LYS A 149 -9.54 2.33 -13.58
N ALA A 150 -10.31 1.65 -14.43
CA ALA A 150 -11.14 0.54 -13.94
C ALA A 150 -10.26 -0.55 -13.32
N PHE A 151 -10.60 -0.99 -12.12
CA PHE A 151 -9.97 -2.14 -11.48
C PHE A 151 -10.72 -3.41 -11.86
N ARG A 152 -11.98 -3.48 -11.46
CA ARG A 152 -13.01 -4.47 -11.82
C ARG A 152 -14.38 -3.77 -11.77
N PRO A 153 -15.49 -4.37 -12.22
CA PRO A 153 -16.80 -3.72 -12.17
C PRO A 153 -17.11 -3.15 -10.77
N GLY A 154 -17.43 -1.86 -10.68
CA GLY A 154 -17.72 -1.17 -9.42
C GLY A 154 -16.51 -0.57 -8.69
N TYR A 155 -15.28 -0.72 -9.22
CA TYR A 155 -14.05 -0.28 -8.58
C TYR A 155 -13.13 0.49 -9.52
N VAL A 156 -12.46 1.50 -8.96
CA VAL A 156 -11.41 2.29 -9.61
C VAL A 156 -10.07 2.11 -8.92
N TRP A 157 -8.99 2.30 -9.66
CA TRP A 157 -7.61 2.10 -9.21
C TRP A 157 -6.70 3.22 -9.70
N THR A 158 -5.86 3.75 -8.82
CA THR A 158 -4.86 4.78 -9.19
C THR A 158 -3.57 4.18 -9.77
N GLY A 159 -3.44 2.84 -9.75
CA GLY A 159 -2.30 2.11 -10.31
C GLY A 159 -1.16 1.93 -9.31
N TYR A 160 -0.76 0.68 -9.09
CA TYR A 160 0.43 0.35 -8.30
C TYR A 160 1.70 0.51 -9.14
N ARG A 161 2.70 1.20 -8.60
CA ARG A 161 3.97 1.52 -9.27
C ARG A 161 5.15 0.71 -8.72
N GLY A 162 4.96 -0.02 -7.64
CA GLY A 162 6.02 -0.74 -6.94
C GLY A 162 6.77 0.13 -5.95
N GLU A 163 7.74 -0.50 -5.30
CA GLU A 163 8.61 0.09 -4.30
C GLU A 163 9.93 0.58 -4.92
N GLU A 164 10.39 1.75 -4.48
CA GLU A 164 11.58 2.40 -5.04
C GLU A 164 12.84 2.10 -4.22
N TYR A 165 13.86 1.55 -4.87
CA TYR A 165 15.19 1.43 -4.30
C TYR A 165 15.98 2.74 -4.49
N ARG A 166 16.49 3.30 -3.38
CA ARG A 166 17.29 4.53 -3.37
C ARG A 166 18.70 4.26 -2.86
N PRO A 167 19.72 4.21 -3.74
CA PRO A 167 21.10 3.87 -3.38
C PRO A 167 21.65 4.60 -2.14
N LEU A 168 21.41 5.92 -2.06
CA LEU A 168 21.89 6.78 -0.96
C LEU A 168 21.26 6.47 0.41
N TRP A 169 20.15 5.74 0.43
CA TRP A 169 19.42 5.38 1.65
C TRP A 169 19.32 3.85 1.79
N SER A 170 20.21 3.14 1.11
CA SER A 170 20.24 1.68 1.07
C SER A 170 21.45 1.11 1.79
N ASN A 171 21.43 -0.18 2.10
CA ASN A 171 22.60 -0.88 2.65
C ASN A 171 23.53 -1.48 1.58
N ASP A 172 23.07 -1.55 0.32
CA ASP A 172 23.85 -2.16 -0.78
C ASP A 172 24.97 -1.25 -1.32
N GLN A 173 25.01 0.03 -0.93
CA GLN A 173 25.93 1.05 -1.47
C GLN A 173 26.71 1.78 -0.37
N LYS A 174 27.36 1.01 0.51
CA LYS A 174 28.12 1.55 1.66
C LYS A 174 29.13 2.64 1.28
N GLU A 175 29.90 2.45 0.21
CA GLU A 175 30.89 3.44 -0.24
C GLU A 175 30.23 4.77 -0.62
N LEU A 176 29.08 4.72 -1.30
CA LEU A 176 28.32 5.92 -1.66
C LEU A 176 27.73 6.61 -0.42
N ASN A 177 27.24 5.84 0.55
CA ASN A 177 26.71 6.38 1.81
C ASN A 177 27.82 7.04 2.64
N ASP A 178 28.99 6.39 2.72
CA ASP A 178 30.15 6.93 3.43
C ASP A 178 30.65 8.22 2.74
N LEU A 179 30.70 8.22 1.41
CA LEU A 179 30.99 9.42 0.61
C LEU A 179 29.99 10.54 0.91
N TYR A 180 28.68 10.23 0.94
CA TYR A 180 27.65 11.22 1.26
C TYR A 180 27.84 11.80 2.66
N ARG A 181 28.11 10.96 3.67
CA ARG A 181 28.37 11.40 5.05
C ARG A 181 29.65 12.24 5.16
N GLU A 182 30.68 11.93 4.40
CA GLU A 182 31.93 12.70 4.35
C GLU A 182 31.68 14.13 3.85
N TYR A 183 30.93 14.29 2.76
CA TYR A 183 30.65 15.60 2.17
C TYR A 183 29.50 16.35 2.86
N PHE A 184 28.56 15.66 3.52
CA PHE A 184 27.38 16.23 4.16
C PHE A 184 27.17 15.76 5.62
N PRO A 185 28.11 16.05 6.54
CA PRO A 185 28.13 15.50 7.89
C PRO A 185 27.06 16.06 8.85
N GLN A 186 26.33 17.12 8.48
CA GLN A 186 25.29 17.72 9.33
C GLN A 186 23.92 17.02 9.24
N THR A 187 23.81 15.98 8.42
CA THR A 187 22.56 15.25 8.20
C THR A 187 22.50 14.02 9.11
N ASP A 188 22.52 14.24 10.44
CA ASP A 188 22.40 13.19 11.46
C ASP A 188 20.94 12.74 11.72
N TYR A 189 20.03 13.06 10.80
CA TYR A 189 18.69 12.46 10.77
C TYR A 189 18.70 11.31 9.77
N LEU A 190 19.36 10.21 10.13
CA LEU A 190 19.22 8.90 9.50
C LEU A 190 18.82 7.89 10.58
#